data_AF-A0A0Q9LIF2-F1
#
_entry.id   AF-A0A0Q9LIF2-F1
#
_cell.length_a   1.000
_cell.length_b   1.000
_cell.length_c   1.000
_cell.angle_alpha   90.00
_cell.angle_beta   90.00
_cell.angle_gamma   90.00
#
_symmetry.space_group_name_H-M   'P 1'
#
loop_
_entity.id
_entity.type
_entity.pdbx_description
1 polymer ?
#
loop_
_entity_poly.entity_id
_entity_poly.type
_entity_poly.pdbx_seq_one_letter_code
_entity_poly.pdbx_strand_id
1 'polypeptide(L)'
;MLSLNPGLEDRPPTAGTRLPAARWTELAPGEAVWVESAGSGFVAGHVDEVSTHQEMLWVDFSVRGRRLLCGGDPVQVWTRD
;
A
#
# COMPACT_ATOMS: atom_id res chain seq x y z
N MET A 1 -7.20 -24.43 -21.31
CA MET A 1 -6.13 -24.08 -20.34
C MET A 1 -5.95 -22.59 -20.42
N LEU A 2 -6.51 -21.83 -19.48
CA LEU A 2 -6.24 -20.40 -19.35
C LEU A 2 -5.07 -20.26 -18.36
N SER A 3 -3.93 -19.80 -18.87
CA SER A 3 -2.79 -19.41 -18.05
C SER A 3 -3.22 -18.24 -17.17
N LEU A 4 -3.39 -18.50 -15.88
CA LEU A 4 -3.48 -17.46 -14.84
C LEU A 4 -2.12 -16.73 -14.83
N ASN A 5 -2.09 -15.47 -15.26
CA ASN A 5 -1.01 -14.57 -14.91
C ASN A 5 -1.20 -14.20 -13.43
N PRO A 6 -0.36 -14.67 -12.49
CA PRO A 6 -0.56 -14.44 -11.06
C PRO A 6 -0.15 -13.03 -10.60
N GLY A 7 -0.28 -12.01 -11.46
CA GLY A 7 0.28 -10.67 -11.23
C GLY A 7 -0.62 -9.48 -11.56
N LEU A 8 -1.86 -9.71 -11.95
CA LEU A 8 -2.86 -8.67 -12.21
C LEU A 8 -4.08 -8.94 -11.33
N GLU A 9 -3.93 -8.74 -10.02
CA GLU A 9 -5.08 -8.59 -9.15
C GLU A 9 -5.66 -7.19 -9.38
N ASP A 10 -6.93 -7.13 -9.79
CA ASP A 10 -7.70 -5.89 -9.87
C ASP A 10 -7.76 -5.22 -8.49
N ARG A 11 -8.02 -3.90 -8.50
CA ARG A 11 -8.23 -3.14 -7.25
C ARG A 11 -9.30 -3.82 -6.38
N PRO A 12 -8.99 -4.19 -5.13
CA PRO A 12 -9.97 -4.80 -4.24
C PRO A 12 -11.18 -3.88 -4.04
N PRO A 13 -12.42 -4.43 -3.95
CA PRO A 13 -13.63 -3.63 -3.72
C PRO A 13 -13.58 -2.78 -2.43
N THR A 14 -12.76 -3.19 -1.46
CA THR A 14 -12.55 -2.51 -0.17
C THR A 14 -11.46 -1.44 -0.22
N ALA A 15 -10.76 -1.27 -1.34
CA ALA A 15 -9.80 -0.18 -1.48
C ALA A 15 -10.57 1.12 -1.67
N GLY A 16 -10.36 2.09 -0.78
CA GLY A 16 -11.00 3.39 -0.74
C GLY A 16 -10.26 4.43 -1.58
N THR A 17 -9.76 5.49 -0.96
CA THR A 17 -9.16 6.62 -1.69
C THR A 17 -7.69 6.38 -1.97
N ARG A 18 -7.23 6.65 -3.19
CA ARG A 18 -5.78 6.69 -3.49
C ARG A 18 -5.16 7.89 -2.78
N LEU A 19 -4.14 7.63 -1.97
CA LEU A 19 -3.44 8.66 -1.21
C LEU A 19 -2.07 8.96 -1.87
N PRO A 20 -1.85 10.19 -2.37
CA PRO A 20 -0.53 10.58 -2.87
C PRO A 20 0.49 10.60 -1.71
N ALA A 21 1.77 10.40 -2.02
CA ALA A 21 2.83 10.29 -1.01
C ALA A 21 2.92 11.50 -0.07
N ALA A 22 2.76 12.71 -0.60
CA ALA A 22 2.68 13.96 0.16
C ALA A 22 1.59 14.00 1.24
N ARG A 23 0.61 13.08 1.19
CA ARG A 23 -0.50 12.99 2.14
C ARG A 23 -0.43 11.75 3.03
N TRP A 24 0.62 10.94 2.96
CA TRP A 24 0.74 9.76 3.83
C TRP A 24 0.75 10.11 5.33
N THR A 25 1.15 11.33 5.67
CA THR A 25 1.05 11.90 7.04
C THR A 25 -0.35 11.97 7.61
N GLU A 26 -1.40 11.81 6.78
CA GLU A 26 -2.78 11.73 7.21
C GLU A 26 -3.18 10.35 7.74
N LEU A 27 -2.38 9.31 7.44
CA LEU A 27 -2.61 7.95 7.92
C LEU A 27 -2.20 7.80 9.39
N ALA A 28 -2.94 6.98 10.13
CA ALA A 28 -2.61 6.63 11.51
C ALA A 28 -1.90 5.28 11.62
N PRO A 29 -0.99 5.08 12.59
CA PRO A 29 -0.52 3.75 12.96
C PRO A 29 -1.69 2.80 13.27
N GLY A 30 -1.62 1.59 12.72
CA GLY A 30 -2.65 0.55 12.77
C GLY A 30 -3.72 0.67 11.67
N GLU A 31 -3.74 1.76 10.88
CA GLU A 31 -4.71 1.93 9.81
C GLU A 31 -4.49 0.91 8.69
N ALA A 32 -5.57 0.31 8.22
CA ALA A 32 -5.50 -0.67 7.14
C ALA A 32 -5.37 0.03 5.78
N VAL A 33 -4.42 -0.43 4.97
CA VAL A 33 -4.14 0.14 3.65
C VAL A 33 -3.98 -0.96 2.60
N TRP A 34 -4.18 -0.59 1.34
CA TRP A 34 -3.79 -1.39 0.19
C TRP A 34 -2.61 -0.74 -0.53
N VAL A 35 -1.61 -1.55 -0.85
CA VAL A 35 -0.43 -1.11 -1.60
C VAL A 35 -0.40 -1.82 -2.93
N GLU A 36 -0.54 -1.07 -4.00
CA GLU A 36 -0.38 -1.54 -5.38
C GLU A 36 1.07 -1.38 -5.80
N SER A 37 1.69 -2.44 -6.31
CA SER A 37 3.01 -2.38 -6.92
C SER A 37 2.91 -2.73 -8.41
N ALA A 38 3.60 -1.96 -9.26
CA ALA A 38 3.58 -2.19 -10.70
C ALA A 38 3.97 -3.64 -11.04
N GLY A 39 3.05 -4.37 -11.68
CA GLY A 39 3.26 -5.77 -12.10
C GLY A 39 3.11 -6.84 -11.00
N SER A 40 2.74 -6.47 -9.78
CA SER A 40 2.53 -7.41 -8.66
C SER A 40 1.14 -7.32 -7.99
N GLY A 41 0.27 -6.43 -8.45
CA GLY A 41 -1.09 -6.27 -7.92
C GLY A 41 -1.14 -5.55 -6.57
N PHE A 42 -2.26 -5.75 -5.86
CA PHE A 42 -2.56 -5.11 -4.57
C PHE A 42 -2.23 -6.03 -3.40
N VAL A 43 -1.62 -5.48 -2.36
CA VAL A 43 -1.33 -6.20 -1.12
C VAL A 43 -1.89 -5.42 0.07
N ALA A 44 -2.64 -6.09 0.95
CA ALA A 44 -3.12 -5.49 2.20
C ALA A 44 -2.01 -5.43 3.25
N GLY A 45 -1.97 -4.33 4.00
CA GLY A 45 -1.13 -4.19 5.18
C GLY A 45 -1.75 -3.22 6.18
N HIS A 46 -1.04 -3.02 7.29
CA HIS A 46 -1.37 -1.98 8.26
C HIS A 46 -0.21 -1.00 8.35
N VAL A 47 -0.54 0.28 8.49
CA VAL A 47 0.45 1.32 8.74
C VAL A 47 1.10 1.02 10.08
N ASP A 48 2.42 0.95 10.08
CA ASP A 48 3.20 0.76 11.30
C ASP A 48 3.72 2.11 11.81
N GLU A 49 4.29 2.91 10.91
CA GLU A 49 4.86 4.22 11.23
C GLU A 49 4.79 5.15 10.01
N VAL A 50 4.62 6.45 10.25
CA VAL A 50 4.61 7.48 9.21
C VAL A 50 5.64 8.56 9.54
N SER A 51 6.48 8.92 8.57
CA SER A 51 7.38 10.05 8.73
C SER A 51 6.61 11.36 8.60
N THR A 52 6.79 12.28 9.55
CA THR A 52 6.19 13.63 9.51
C THR A 52 6.98 14.63 8.67
N HIS A 53 8.21 14.27 8.26
CA HIS A 53 9.14 15.18 7.58
C HIS A 53 9.47 14.76 6.15
N GLN A 54 9.22 13.49 5.82
CA GLN A 54 9.57 12.90 4.53
C GLN A 54 8.39 12.07 4.02
N GLU A 55 8.31 11.88 2.71
CA GLU A 55 7.33 11.00 2.09
C GLU A 55 7.73 9.53 2.32
N MET A 56 7.64 9.08 3.57
CA MET A 56 8.03 7.75 4.01
C MET A 56 6.93 7.13 4.86
N LEU A 57 6.59 5.88 4.53
CA LEU A 57 5.53 5.11 5.17
C LEU A 57 6.04 3.69 5.44
N TRP A 58 5.94 3.25 6.69
CA TRP A 58 6.18 1.86 7.07
C TRP A 58 4.86 1.11 7.09
N VAL A 59 4.80 -0.02 6.39
CA VAL A 59 3.63 -0.89 6.33
C VAL A 59 4.03 -2.29 6.77
N ASP A 60 3.28 -2.86 7.72
CA ASP A 60 3.37 -4.28 8.05
C ASP A 60 2.41 -5.10 7.18
N PHE A 61 2.99 -5.93 6.33
CA PHE A 61 2.28 -6.90 5.52
C PHE A 61 2.31 -8.25 6.24
N SER A 62 1.18 -8.75 6.75
CA SER A 62 1.12 -9.92 7.65
C SER A 62 1.89 -11.17 7.18
N VAL A 63 2.09 -11.35 5.86
CA VAL A 63 2.86 -12.48 5.29
C VAL A 63 4.28 -12.08 4.85
N ARG A 64 4.54 -10.80 4.57
CA ARG A 64 5.79 -10.30 3.97
C ARG A 64 6.64 -9.46 4.94
N GLY A 65 6.13 -9.26 6.14
CA GLY A 65 6.72 -8.43 7.19
C GLY A 65 6.63 -6.93 6.90
N ARG A 66 7.29 -6.18 7.77
CA ARG A 66 7.42 -4.72 7.70
C ARG A 66 8.25 -4.29 6.50
N ARG A 67 7.76 -3.30 5.73
CA ARG A 67 8.50 -2.66 4.63
C ARG A 67 8.37 -1.14 4.69
N LEU A 68 9.44 -0.47 4.27
CA LEU A 68 9.46 0.96 4.03
C LEU A 68 9.03 1.24 2.59
N LEU A 69 8.13 2.20 2.42
CA LEU A 69 7.73 2.79 1.16
C LEU A 69 8.19 4.25 1.14
N CYS A 70 8.76 4.69 0.01
CA CYS A 70 9.17 6.07 -0.24
C CYS A 70 8.29 6.70 -1.32
N GLY A 71 8.07 8.01 -1.30
CA GLY A 71 7.20 8.68 -2.26
C GLY A 71 7.64 8.58 -3.73
N GLY A 72 8.91 8.31 -3.99
CA GLY A 72 9.44 8.04 -5.33
C GLY A 72 9.33 6.57 -5.77
N ASP A 73 8.90 5.67 -4.89
CA ASP A 73 8.75 4.26 -5.23
C ASP A 73 7.60 4.08 -6.23
N PRO A 74 7.69 3.11 -7.16
CA PRO A 74 6.64 2.81 -8.12
C PRO A 74 5.47 2.05 -7.48
N VAL A 75 4.92 2.59 -6.40
CA VAL A 75 3.82 2.04 -5.61
C VAL A 75 2.69 3.05 -5.45
N GLN A 76 1.45 2.56 -5.32
CA GLN A 76 0.30 3.39 -5.00
C GLN A 76 -0.32 2.91 -3.69
N VAL A 77 -0.57 3.83 -2.76
CA VAL A 77 -1.20 3.53 -1.47
C VAL A 77 -2.66 3.97 -1.53
N TRP A 78 -3.54 3.12 -1.01
CA TRP A 78 -4.97 3.34 -0.95
C TRP A 78 -5.45 3.12 0.47
N THR A 79 -6.34 3.98 0.96
CA THR A 79 -7.04 3.72 2.24
C THR A 79 -7.91 2.48 2.10
N ARG A 80 -8.26 1.88 3.22
CA ARG A 80 -9.28 0.83 3.26
C ARG A 80 -10.54 1.39 3.92
N ASP A 81 -11.68 1.13 3.30
CA ASP A 81 -12.99 1.45 3.89
C ASP A 81 -13.34 0.49 5.04
#